data_AF-A0A938M4J7-F1
#
_entry.id   AF-A0A938M4J7-F1
#
_cell.length_a   1.000
_cell.length_b   1.000
_cell.length_c   1.000
_cell.angle_alpha   90.00
_cell.angle_beta   90.00
_cell.angle_gamma   90.00
#
_symmetry.space_group_name_H-M   'P 1'
#
loop_
_entity.id
_entity.type
_entity.pdbx_description
1 polymer ?
#
loop_
_entity_poly.entity_id
_entity_poly.type
_entity_poly.pdbx_seq_one_letter_code
_entity_poly.pdbx_strand_id
1 'polypeptide(L)'
;MTEQAVKRGAWPKVAMGGLALWAAAMAWTMGWRDLWAPDEPRYAEVAREMVVLKDWVIPHLNGRVYPDKPPLPFWLIALSAKAAGGFTHLTVRMPTFLSAWALVALTGWMGGALFGRTAGVFSALVMLSTGLLLWFLSRVNLDTLFATGVAGAIFCFYLGHDGRARREWTYPLAYMLLGVAAMTKGPAAFPMVLVAALSLVAWRRDWPSISRPIPPPNHSPPTTHHRPLTTHYSPLTTHHSPLTFLASSCSRPSSASGRRWRCGRAAPITSERCSWGST
;
A
#
# COMPACT_ATOMS: atom_id res chain seq x y z
N MET A 1 -7.88 -23.58 31.54
CA MET A 1 -6.89 -23.70 30.44
C MET A 1 -7.07 -22.67 29.31
N THR A 2 -8.01 -21.73 29.39
CA THR A 2 -8.32 -20.78 28.30
C THR A 2 -7.58 -19.44 28.38
N GLU A 3 -7.02 -19.06 29.53
CA GLU A 3 -6.44 -17.73 29.73
C GLU A 3 -5.02 -17.55 29.17
N GLN A 4 -4.26 -18.64 29.04
CA GLN A 4 -2.88 -18.58 28.52
C GLN A 4 -2.80 -18.64 26.99
N ALA A 5 -3.86 -19.11 26.30
CA ALA A 5 -3.92 -19.13 24.83
C ALA A 5 -4.10 -17.73 24.23
N VAL A 6 -4.74 -16.81 24.96
CA VAL A 6 -4.92 -15.41 24.55
C VAL A 6 -3.59 -14.64 24.59
N LYS A 7 -2.65 -15.02 25.47
CA LYS A 7 -1.38 -14.32 25.67
C LYS A 7 -0.24 -14.72 24.70
N ARG A 8 -0.44 -15.73 23.84
CA ARG A 8 0.59 -16.18 22.89
C ARG A 8 0.03 -16.30 21.48
N GLY A 9 0.04 -15.22 20.69
CA GLY A 9 0.20 -15.17 19.22
C GLY A 9 -0.54 -16.16 18.30
N ALA A 10 -1.45 -16.99 18.79
CA ALA A 10 -2.12 -18.08 18.08
C ALA A 10 -3.51 -17.65 17.61
N TRP A 11 -4.13 -16.70 18.32
CA TRP A 11 -5.39 -16.07 17.94
C TRP A 11 -5.38 -15.49 16.51
N PRO A 12 -4.31 -14.81 16.04
CA PRO A 12 -4.23 -14.35 14.65
C PRO A 12 -4.20 -15.51 13.66
N LYS A 13 -3.52 -16.63 13.97
CA LYS A 13 -3.42 -17.77 13.06
C LYS A 13 -4.73 -18.54 12.95
N VAL A 14 -5.42 -18.75 14.09
CA VAL A 14 -6.74 -19.39 14.11
C VAL A 14 -7.79 -18.50 13.44
N ALA A 15 -7.77 -17.19 13.70
CA ALA A 15 -8.65 -16.24 13.02
C ALA A 15 -8.41 -16.19 11.51
N MET A 16 -7.15 -16.17 11.07
CA MET A 16 -6.81 -16.22 9.64
C MET A 16 -7.20 -17.56 9.01
N GLY A 17 -7.04 -18.68 9.73
CA GLY A 17 -7.50 -19.99 9.28
C GLY A 17 -9.02 -20.05 9.12
N GLY A 18 -9.77 -19.52 10.10
CA GLY A 18 -11.22 -19.41 10.02
C GLY A 18 -11.69 -18.49 8.88
N LEU A 19 -11.00 -17.36 8.68
CA LEU A 19 -11.25 -16.43 7.58
C LEU A 19 -11.01 -17.10 6.21
N ALA A 20 -9.90 -17.84 6.07
CA ALA A 20 -9.58 -18.57 4.84
C ALA A 20 -10.58 -19.69 4.56
N LEU A 21 -10.99 -20.44 5.59
CA LEU A 21 -12.03 -21.46 5.46
C LEU A 21 -13.37 -20.84 5.05
N TRP A 22 -13.74 -19.72 5.66
CA TRP A 22 -14.97 -18.99 5.31
C TRP A 22 -14.92 -18.44 3.88
N ALA A 23 -13.78 -17.88 3.46
CA ALA A 23 -13.54 -17.45 2.09
C ALA A 23 -13.69 -18.62 1.09
N ALA A 24 -13.10 -19.77 1.41
CA ALA A 24 -13.20 -20.98 0.59
C ALA A 24 -14.64 -21.51 0.52
N ALA A 25 -15.35 -21.53 1.66
CA ALA A 25 -16.77 -21.90 1.70
C ALA A 25 -17.62 -20.96 0.83
N MET A 26 -17.38 -19.64 0.91
CA MET A 26 -18.07 -18.67 0.06
C MET A 26 -17.75 -18.90 -1.42
N ALA A 27 -16.48 -19.02 -1.80
CA ALA A 27 -16.09 -19.31 -3.18
C ALA A 27 -16.74 -20.61 -3.70
N TRP A 28 -16.84 -21.62 -2.85
CA TRP A 28 -17.52 -22.87 -3.18
C TRP A 28 -19.02 -22.66 -3.43
N THR A 29 -19.72 -21.95 -2.54
CA THR A 29 -21.17 -21.66 -2.70
C THR A 29 -21.47 -20.82 -3.93
N MET A 30 -20.52 -19.98 -4.39
CA MET A 30 -20.66 -19.22 -5.63
C MET A 30 -20.67 -20.10 -6.88
N GLY A 31 -20.18 -21.33 -6.82
CA GLY A 31 -20.24 -22.26 -7.96
C GLY A 31 -21.61 -22.92 -8.14
N TRP A 32 -22.44 -22.94 -7.09
CA TRP A 32 -23.65 -23.79 -7.03
C TRP A 32 -24.93 -23.09 -7.52
N ARG A 33 -24.88 -21.78 -7.75
CA ARG A 33 -26.05 -20.99 -8.18
C ARG A 33 -25.86 -20.46 -9.60
N ASP A 34 -26.91 -20.57 -10.41
CA ASP A 34 -26.99 -19.96 -11.74
C ASP A 34 -26.82 -18.43 -11.72
N LEU A 35 -26.55 -17.85 -12.89
CA LEU A 35 -26.41 -16.39 -13.03
C LEU A 35 -27.76 -15.69 -12.86
N TRP A 36 -27.81 -14.69 -11.98
CA TRP A 36 -29.05 -13.97 -11.65
C TRP A 36 -29.26 -12.77 -12.56
N ALA A 37 -30.36 -12.78 -13.31
CA ALA A 37 -30.75 -11.69 -14.18
C ALA A 37 -31.12 -10.41 -13.40
N PRO A 38 -30.87 -9.20 -13.95
CA PRO A 38 -30.37 -8.93 -15.30
C PRO A 38 -28.84 -8.78 -15.40
N ASP A 39 -28.15 -8.57 -14.28
CA ASP A 39 -26.77 -8.11 -14.28
C ASP A 39 -25.75 -9.21 -14.59
N GLU A 40 -25.82 -10.35 -13.90
CA GLU A 40 -24.78 -11.37 -14.00
C GLU A 40 -24.71 -12.01 -15.40
N PRO A 41 -25.83 -12.41 -16.05
CA PRO A 41 -25.80 -12.95 -17.40
C PRO A 41 -25.33 -11.91 -18.41
N ARG A 42 -25.76 -10.64 -18.25
CA ARG A 42 -25.37 -9.55 -19.14
C ARG A 42 -23.86 -9.32 -19.13
N TYR A 43 -23.25 -9.21 -17.94
CA TYR A 43 -21.80 -8.98 -17.86
C TYR A 43 -20.99 -10.21 -18.29
N ALA A 44 -21.49 -11.41 -18.04
CA ALA A 44 -20.89 -12.64 -18.53
C ALA A 44 -20.89 -12.67 -20.07
N GLU A 45 -22.02 -12.33 -20.70
CA GLU A 45 -22.15 -12.38 -22.15
C GLU A 45 -21.29 -11.31 -22.84
N VAL A 46 -21.26 -10.07 -22.31
CA VAL A 46 -20.37 -9.03 -22.83
C VAL A 46 -18.92 -9.49 -22.78
N ALA A 47 -18.48 -10.06 -21.65
CA ALA A 47 -17.12 -10.57 -21.53
C ALA A 47 -16.84 -11.76 -22.47
N ARG A 48 -17.83 -12.62 -22.71
CA ARG A 48 -17.74 -13.74 -23.67
C ARG A 48 -17.59 -13.24 -25.10
N GLU A 49 -18.42 -12.28 -25.52
CA GLU A 49 -18.35 -11.67 -26.85
C GLU A 49 -17.00 -10.99 -27.09
N MET A 50 -16.44 -10.29 -26.09
CA MET A 50 -15.10 -9.68 -26.19
C MET A 50 -14.01 -10.72 -26.47
N VAL A 51 -14.07 -11.89 -25.84
CA VAL A 51 -13.11 -12.98 -26.08
C VAL A 51 -13.30 -13.60 -27.46
N VAL A 52 -14.55 -13.83 -27.88
CA VAL A 52 -14.88 -14.48 -29.16
C VAL A 52 -14.57 -13.56 -30.35
N LEU A 53 -14.99 -12.31 -30.28
CA LEU A 53 -14.76 -11.30 -31.33
C LEU A 53 -13.30 -10.82 -31.36
N LYS A 54 -12.53 -11.08 -30.29
CA LYS A 54 -11.18 -10.55 -30.07
C LYS A 54 -11.13 -9.01 -30.07
N ASP A 55 -12.28 -8.37 -29.88
CA ASP A 55 -12.39 -6.93 -29.67
C ASP A 55 -12.46 -6.65 -28.18
N TRP A 56 -11.37 -6.10 -27.65
CA TRP A 56 -11.25 -5.73 -26.24
C TRP A 56 -11.58 -4.26 -25.99
N VAL A 57 -11.81 -3.47 -27.03
CA VAL A 57 -12.04 -2.03 -26.90
C VAL A 57 -13.52 -1.74 -26.84
N ILE A 58 -14.30 -2.30 -27.77
CA ILE A 58 -15.74 -2.02 -27.89
C ILE A 58 -16.53 -3.20 -27.33
N PRO A 59 -17.18 -3.04 -26.15
CA PRO A 59 -18.06 -4.09 -25.62
C PRO A 59 -19.31 -4.25 -26.47
N HIS A 60 -19.69 -5.49 -26.71
CA HIS A 60 -20.90 -5.88 -27.42
C HIS A 60 -21.80 -6.73 -26.50
N LEU A 61 -23.11 -6.63 -26.69
CA LEU A 61 -24.11 -7.46 -26.04
C LEU A 61 -25.11 -7.93 -27.09
N ASN A 62 -25.18 -9.24 -27.32
CA ASN A 62 -25.99 -9.86 -28.36
C ASN A 62 -25.71 -9.24 -29.74
N GLY A 63 -24.44 -8.98 -30.04
CA GLY A 63 -23.99 -8.39 -31.31
C GLY A 63 -24.27 -6.89 -31.49
N ARG A 64 -24.81 -6.20 -30.48
CA ARG A 64 -24.99 -4.74 -30.49
C ARG A 64 -23.96 -4.06 -29.58
N VAL A 65 -23.50 -2.87 -29.95
CA VAL A 65 -22.59 -2.08 -29.12
C VAL A 65 -23.24 -1.77 -27.77
N TYR A 66 -22.50 -1.98 -26.68
CA TYR A 66 -22.94 -1.78 -25.30
C TYR A 66 -22.19 -0.62 -24.63
N PRO A 67 -22.62 0.65 -24.81
CA PRO A 67 -21.87 1.82 -24.36
C PRO A 67 -22.05 2.19 -22.87
N ASP A 68 -22.88 1.45 -22.13
CA ASP A 68 -23.31 1.86 -20.78
C ASP A 68 -22.18 1.85 -19.74
N LYS A 69 -21.16 1.00 -19.92
CA LYS A 69 -20.08 0.80 -18.94
C LYS A 69 -18.70 0.74 -19.60
N PRO A 70 -17.65 1.25 -18.93
CA PRO A 70 -16.30 1.12 -19.45
C PRO A 70 -15.81 -0.34 -19.41
N PRO A 71 -14.71 -0.67 -20.13
CA PRO A 71 -14.37 -2.05 -20.45
C PRO A 71 -13.65 -2.85 -19.34
N LEU A 72 -13.04 -2.17 -18.35
CA LEU A 72 -12.22 -2.81 -17.31
C LEU A 72 -12.92 -3.96 -16.56
N PRO A 73 -14.20 -3.85 -16.16
CA PRO A 73 -14.89 -4.94 -15.50
C PRO A 73 -15.03 -6.19 -16.38
N PHE A 74 -15.30 -6.00 -17.67
CA PHE A 74 -15.40 -7.08 -18.64
C PHE A 74 -14.05 -7.71 -18.91
N TRP A 75 -12.97 -6.92 -18.93
CA TRP A 75 -11.60 -7.44 -19.02
C TRP A 75 -11.28 -8.36 -17.86
N LEU A 76 -11.62 -7.97 -16.64
CA LEU A 76 -11.36 -8.80 -15.46
C LEU A 76 -12.14 -10.12 -15.51
N ILE A 77 -13.39 -10.10 -15.96
CA ILE A 77 -14.21 -11.32 -16.16
C ILE A 77 -13.63 -12.20 -17.27
N ALA A 78 -13.26 -11.60 -18.40
CA ALA A 78 -12.69 -12.33 -19.53
C ALA A 78 -11.33 -12.96 -19.17
N LEU A 79 -10.49 -12.24 -18.42
CA LEU A 79 -9.21 -12.74 -17.93
C LEU A 79 -9.39 -13.85 -16.90
N SER A 80 -10.35 -13.74 -15.97
CA SER A 80 -10.62 -14.80 -14.99
C SER A 80 -11.15 -16.07 -15.68
N ALA A 81 -12.03 -15.92 -16.67
CA ALA A 81 -12.52 -17.04 -17.48
C ALA A 81 -11.38 -17.69 -18.30
N LYS A 82 -10.53 -16.88 -18.94
CA LYS A 82 -9.37 -17.37 -19.70
C LYS A 82 -8.36 -18.10 -18.81
N ALA A 83 -8.09 -17.60 -17.61
CA ALA A 83 -7.18 -18.22 -16.65
C ALA A 83 -7.70 -19.56 -16.11
N ALA A 84 -9.02 -19.70 -15.98
CA ALA A 84 -9.66 -20.92 -15.49
C ALA A 84 -10.05 -21.92 -16.60
N GLY A 85 -9.80 -21.59 -17.87
CA GLY A 85 -10.09 -22.46 -19.01
C GLY A 85 -11.54 -22.44 -19.52
N GLY A 86 -12.36 -21.47 -19.09
CA GLY A 86 -13.73 -21.32 -19.58
C GLY A 86 -14.62 -20.39 -18.75
N PHE A 87 -15.79 -20.05 -19.30
CA PHE A 87 -16.80 -19.28 -18.60
C PHE A 87 -17.66 -20.20 -17.73
N THR A 88 -17.48 -20.09 -16.42
CA THR A 88 -18.28 -20.76 -15.38
C THR A 88 -18.84 -19.74 -14.39
N HIS A 89 -19.86 -20.12 -13.61
CA HIS A 89 -20.46 -19.25 -12.59
C HIS A 89 -19.42 -18.67 -11.62
N LEU A 90 -18.40 -19.47 -11.27
CA LEU A 90 -17.32 -19.05 -10.40
C LEU A 90 -16.43 -18.00 -11.07
N THR A 91 -16.00 -18.26 -12.30
CA THR A 91 -15.06 -17.38 -13.02
C THR A 91 -15.63 -15.98 -13.25
N VAL A 92 -16.93 -15.87 -13.52
CA VAL A 92 -17.60 -14.58 -13.72
C VAL A 92 -17.67 -13.78 -12.40
N ARG A 93 -17.81 -14.46 -11.26
CA ARG A 93 -17.90 -13.84 -9.92
C ARG A 93 -16.53 -13.55 -9.30
N MET A 94 -15.48 -14.23 -9.75
CA MET A 94 -14.12 -14.09 -9.21
C MET A 94 -13.61 -12.64 -9.09
N PRO A 95 -13.78 -11.76 -10.09
CA PRO A 95 -13.37 -10.36 -9.95
C PRO A 95 -14.09 -9.61 -8.82
N THR A 96 -15.39 -9.86 -8.63
CA THR A 96 -16.16 -9.27 -7.54
C THR A 96 -15.68 -9.80 -6.19
N PHE A 97 -15.46 -11.11 -6.10
CA PHE A 97 -14.94 -11.75 -4.89
C PHE A 97 -13.57 -11.18 -4.48
N LEU A 98 -12.62 -11.12 -5.42
CA LEU A 98 -11.27 -10.60 -5.19
C LEU A 98 -11.30 -9.12 -4.78
N SER A 99 -12.12 -8.31 -5.45
CA SER A 99 -12.24 -6.88 -5.13
C SER A 99 -12.89 -6.62 -3.78
N ALA A 100 -13.87 -7.45 -3.38
CA ALA A 100 -14.49 -7.36 -2.05
C ALA A 100 -13.51 -7.74 -0.93
N TRP A 101 -12.71 -8.79 -1.12
CA TRP A 101 -11.63 -9.13 -0.19
C TRP A 101 -10.56 -8.04 -0.11
N ALA A 102 -10.22 -7.43 -1.25
CA ALA A 102 -9.33 -6.29 -1.28
C ALA A 102 -9.91 -5.09 -0.50
N LEU A 103 -11.23 -4.86 -0.56
CA LEU A 103 -11.89 -3.82 0.24
C LEU A 103 -11.79 -4.09 1.74
N VAL A 104 -12.01 -5.33 2.16
CA VAL A 104 -11.89 -5.75 3.58
C VAL A 104 -10.47 -5.56 4.07
N ALA A 105 -9.48 -6.03 3.30
CA ALA A 105 -8.07 -5.89 3.62
C ALA A 105 -7.65 -4.43 3.69
N LEU A 106 -8.09 -3.61 2.73
CA LEU A 106 -7.84 -2.18 2.70
C LEU A 106 -8.45 -1.49 3.93
N THR A 107 -9.69 -1.80 4.27
CA THR A 107 -10.36 -1.23 5.47
C THR A 107 -9.58 -1.59 6.75
N GLY A 108 -9.14 -2.84 6.86
CA GLY A 108 -8.30 -3.28 7.98
C GLY A 108 -6.95 -2.57 8.03
N TRP A 109 -6.33 -2.35 6.88
CA TRP A 109 -5.09 -1.61 6.78
C TRP A 109 -5.26 -0.14 7.14
N MET A 110 -6.35 0.50 6.69
CA MET A 110 -6.72 1.87 7.06
C MET A 110 -6.89 2.01 8.58
N GLY A 111 -7.71 1.15 9.19
CA GLY A 111 -7.90 1.15 10.65
C GLY A 111 -6.60 0.89 11.41
N GLY A 112 -5.76 -0.01 10.90
CA GLY A 112 -4.44 -0.34 11.44
C GLY A 112 -3.48 0.84 11.43
N ALA A 113 -3.41 1.54 10.29
CA ALA A 113 -2.53 2.67 10.09
C ALA A 113 -2.98 3.92 10.87
N LEU A 114 -4.28 4.08 11.13
CA LEU A 114 -4.86 5.23 11.82
C LEU A 114 -4.88 5.07 13.33
N PHE A 115 -5.33 3.91 13.83
CA PHE A 115 -5.68 3.69 15.24
C PHE A 115 -4.98 2.47 15.87
N GLY A 116 -4.05 1.85 15.15
CA GLY A 116 -3.27 0.71 15.62
C GLY A 116 -3.85 -0.65 15.24
N ARG A 117 -3.07 -1.71 15.48
CA ARG A 117 -3.31 -3.06 14.94
C ARG A 117 -4.65 -3.67 15.36
N THR A 118 -5.09 -3.44 16.59
CA THR A 118 -6.38 -3.95 17.10
C THR A 118 -7.55 -3.32 16.36
N ALA A 119 -7.55 -1.99 16.21
CA ALA A 119 -8.56 -1.27 15.44
C ALA A 119 -8.61 -1.73 13.98
N GLY A 120 -7.46 -2.00 13.37
CA GLY A 120 -7.38 -2.60 12.02
C GLY A 120 -8.11 -3.94 11.92
N VAL A 121 -7.84 -4.88 12.84
CA VAL A 121 -8.52 -6.18 12.85
C VAL A 121 -10.03 -6.01 13.04
N PHE A 122 -10.47 -5.18 13.98
CA PHE A 122 -11.90 -4.95 14.20
C PHE A 122 -12.58 -4.30 13.00
N SER A 123 -11.94 -3.32 12.35
CA SER A 123 -12.51 -2.66 11.17
C SER A 123 -12.69 -3.63 9.99
N ALA A 124 -11.74 -4.53 9.77
CA ALA A 124 -11.89 -5.59 8.76
C ALA A 124 -13.03 -6.56 9.10
N LEU A 125 -13.14 -6.97 10.38
CA LEU A 125 -14.21 -7.87 10.83
C LEU A 125 -15.60 -7.23 10.70
N VAL A 126 -15.74 -5.95 11.05
CA VAL A 126 -16.99 -5.19 10.88
C VAL A 126 -17.36 -5.05 9.41
N MET A 127 -16.38 -4.77 8.55
CA MET A 127 -16.60 -4.72 7.10
C MET A 127 -17.07 -6.08 6.57
N LEU A 128 -16.44 -7.17 7.01
CA LEU A 128 -16.79 -8.53 6.60
C LEU A 128 -18.18 -8.96 7.09
N SER A 129 -18.59 -8.54 8.29
CA SER A 129 -19.90 -8.87 8.86
C SER A 129 -21.04 -8.02 8.28
N THR A 130 -20.73 -7.01 7.46
CA THR A 130 -21.73 -6.16 6.85
C THR A 130 -22.55 -6.93 5.82
N GLY A 131 -23.86 -7.04 6.04
CA GLY A 131 -24.77 -7.82 5.18
C GLY A 131 -24.74 -7.40 3.70
N LEU A 132 -24.54 -6.11 3.42
CA LEU A 132 -24.40 -5.61 2.04
C LEU A 132 -23.16 -6.17 1.34
N LEU A 133 -22.03 -6.25 2.05
CA LEU A 133 -20.81 -6.82 1.48
C LEU A 133 -20.99 -8.31 1.21
N LEU A 134 -21.56 -9.05 2.17
CA LEU A 134 -21.89 -10.48 2.00
C LEU A 134 -22.81 -10.72 0.79
N TRP A 135 -23.78 -9.82 0.59
CA TRP A 135 -24.67 -9.85 -0.56
C TRP A 135 -23.89 -9.66 -1.87
N PHE A 136 -22.98 -8.68 -1.93
CA PHE A 136 -22.13 -8.45 -3.10
C PHE A 136 -21.12 -9.56 -3.37
N LEU A 137 -20.55 -10.20 -2.33
CA LEU A 137 -19.62 -11.32 -2.51
C LEU A 137 -20.25 -12.44 -3.35
N SER A 138 -21.53 -12.70 -3.16
CA SER A 138 -22.25 -13.78 -3.85
C SER A 138 -22.69 -13.45 -5.29
N ARG A 139 -22.42 -12.23 -5.77
CA ARG A 139 -22.93 -11.72 -7.06
C ARG A 139 -21.84 -11.11 -7.93
N VAL A 140 -22.16 -10.88 -9.20
CA VAL A 140 -21.31 -10.06 -10.08
C VAL A 140 -21.65 -8.60 -9.84
N ASN A 141 -20.80 -7.88 -9.12
CA ASN A 141 -20.98 -6.45 -8.88
C ASN A 141 -19.66 -5.68 -9.03
N LEU A 142 -19.74 -4.59 -9.77
CA LEU A 142 -18.62 -3.71 -10.09
C LEU A 142 -18.39 -2.66 -8.99
N ASP A 143 -19.35 -2.52 -8.08
CA ASP A 143 -19.35 -1.53 -7.00
C ASP A 143 -18.27 -1.82 -5.97
N THR A 144 -17.94 -3.10 -5.73
CA THR A 144 -16.86 -3.47 -4.82
C THR A 144 -15.50 -3.06 -5.38
N LEU A 145 -15.28 -3.26 -6.69
CA LEU A 145 -14.05 -2.82 -7.35
C LEU A 145 -13.93 -1.29 -7.36
N PHE A 146 -15.03 -0.60 -7.68
CA PHE A 146 -15.10 0.85 -7.63
C PHE A 146 -14.83 1.37 -6.21
N ALA A 147 -15.48 0.81 -5.19
CA ALA A 147 -15.30 1.18 -3.79
C ALA A 147 -13.87 0.97 -3.32
N THR A 148 -13.24 -0.17 -3.66
CA THR A 148 -11.83 -0.42 -3.33
C THR A 148 -10.89 0.58 -3.98
N GLY A 149 -11.11 0.91 -5.26
CA GLY A 149 -10.31 1.92 -5.96
C GLY A 149 -10.46 3.32 -5.35
N VAL A 150 -11.69 3.76 -5.08
CA VAL A 150 -11.96 5.06 -4.46
C VAL A 150 -11.41 5.14 -3.03
N ALA A 151 -11.70 4.15 -2.18
CA ALA A 151 -11.19 4.11 -0.81
C ALA A 151 -9.66 4.07 -0.79
N GLY A 152 -9.05 3.30 -1.70
CA GLY A 152 -7.60 3.20 -1.82
C GLY A 152 -6.96 4.50 -2.26
N ALA A 153 -7.57 5.19 -3.23
CA ALA A 153 -7.12 6.50 -3.69
C ALA A 153 -7.17 7.55 -2.57
N ILE A 154 -8.29 7.62 -1.84
CA ILE A 154 -8.47 8.53 -0.69
C ILE A 154 -7.44 8.23 0.39
N PHE A 155 -7.22 6.95 0.70
CA PHE A 155 -6.29 6.55 1.74
C PHE A 155 -4.82 6.82 1.37
N CYS A 156 -4.43 6.57 0.12
CA CYS A 156 -3.09 6.90 -0.37
C CYS A 156 -2.85 8.41 -0.33
N PHE A 157 -3.85 9.21 -0.74
CA PHE A 157 -3.82 10.67 -0.63
C PHE A 157 -3.64 11.11 0.83
N TYR A 158 -4.40 10.53 1.76
CA TYR A 158 -4.27 10.80 3.19
C TYR A 158 -2.86 10.49 3.72
N LEU A 159 -2.29 9.32 3.38
CA LEU A 159 -0.96 8.92 3.84
C LEU A 159 0.15 9.83 3.31
N GLY A 160 0.06 10.26 2.05
CA GLY A 160 1.01 11.20 1.46
C GLY A 160 0.89 12.61 2.05
N HIS A 161 -0.33 13.04 2.36
CA HIS A 161 -0.58 14.35 2.96
C HIS A 161 -0.09 14.42 4.41
N ASP A 162 -0.43 13.43 5.24
CA ASP A 162 -0.06 13.36 6.67
C ASP A 162 1.43 13.04 6.89
N GLY A 163 2.20 12.74 5.83
CA GLY A 163 3.62 12.43 5.91
C GLY A 163 3.94 11.05 6.51
N ARG A 164 2.93 10.19 6.69
CA ARG A 164 3.09 8.80 7.18
C ARG A 164 3.74 7.88 6.16
N ALA A 165 3.74 8.28 4.89
CA ALA A 165 4.35 7.52 3.80
C ALA A 165 5.04 8.46 2.81
N ARG A 166 5.93 7.90 1.99
CA ARG A 166 6.67 8.66 0.99
C ARG A 166 5.73 9.25 -0.05
N ARG A 167 5.77 10.57 -0.20
CA ARG A 167 4.93 11.34 -1.15
C ARG A 167 5.15 10.91 -2.59
N GLU A 168 6.39 10.58 -2.94
CA GLU A 168 6.82 10.16 -4.29
C GLU A 168 6.12 8.88 -4.78
N TRP A 169 5.65 8.00 -3.87
CA TRP A 169 4.94 6.76 -4.24
C TRP A 169 3.42 6.85 -4.00
N THR A 170 3.00 7.57 -2.96
CA THR A 170 1.60 7.61 -2.54
C THR A 170 0.71 8.41 -3.47
N TYR A 171 1.16 9.55 -4.01
CA TYR A 171 0.36 10.33 -4.96
C TYR A 171 0.19 9.60 -6.30
N PRO A 172 1.23 9.06 -6.95
CA PRO A 172 1.06 8.28 -8.17
C PRO A 172 0.15 7.07 -7.97
N LEU A 173 0.27 6.36 -6.84
CA LEU A 173 -0.61 5.25 -6.52
C LEU A 173 -2.07 5.71 -6.33
N ALA A 174 -2.30 6.84 -5.67
CA ALA A 174 -3.64 7.42 -5.52
C ALA A 174 -4.27 7.73 -6.90
N TYR A 175 -3.50 8.32 -7.82
CA TYR A 175 -3.95 8.61 -9.18
C TYR A 175 -4.20 7.34 -10.00
N MET A 176 -3.35 6.32 -9.86
CA MET A 176 -3.55 5.03 -10.51
C MET A 176 -4.86 4.37 -10.03
N LEU A 177 -5.10 4.33 -8.72
CA LEU A 177 -6.32 3.77 -8.13
C LEU A 177 -7.58 4.55 -8.54
N LEU A 178 -7.47 5.88 -8.62
CA LEU A 178 -8.52 6.74 -9.16
C LEU A 178 -8.82 6.43 -10.63
N GLY A 179 -7.78 6.21 -11.45
CA GLY A 179 -7.94 5.79 -12.84
C GLY A 179 -8.64 4.43 -12.98
N VAL A 180 -8.26 3.46 -12.15
CA VAL A 180 -8.91 2.13 -12.10
C VAL A 180 -10.38 2.25 -11.66
N ALA A 181 -10.68 3.07 -10.65
CA ALA A 181 -12.06 3.33 -10.23
C ALA A 181 -12.87 4.01 -11.36
N ALA A 182 -12.27 5.00 -12.04
CA ALA A 182 -12.91 5.68 -13.17
C ALA A 182 -13.17 4.73 -14.34
N MET A 183 -12.26 3.81 -14.64
CA MET A 183 -12.49 2.76 -15.63
C MET A 183 -13.50 1.69 -15.21
N THR A 184 -13.91 1.64 -13.94
CA THR A 184 -14.90 0.66 -13.46
C THR A 184 -16.33 1.16 -13.67
N LYS A 185 -16.61 2.40 -13.28
CA LYS A 185 -17.98 2.96 -13.26
C LYS A 185 -18.09 4.36 -13.86
N GLY A 186 -17.03 4.83 -14.53
CA GLY A 186 -16.99 6.13 -15.19
C GLY A 186 -16.56 7.27 -14.26
N PRO A 187 -16.89 8.53 -14.60
CA PRO A 187 -16.32 9.72 -13.97
C PRO A 187 -16.76 9.94 -12.52
N ALA A 188 -17.69 9.14 -11.98
CA ALA A 188 -18.15 9.25 -10.59
C ALA A 188 -17.02 9.11 -9.54
N ALA A 189 -15.90 8.47 -9.88
CA ALA A 189 -14.74 8.38 -8.99
C ALA A 189 -14.11 9.75 -8.70
N PHE A 190 -14.07 10.65 -9.71
CA PHE A 190 -13.43 11.96 -9.59
C PHE A 190 -14.05 12.87 -8.52
N PRO A 191 -15.36 13.16 -8.53
CA PRO A 191 -15.96 14.01 -7.51
C PRO A 191 -15.86 13.40 -6.11
N MET A 192 -15.97 12.07 -5.98
CA MET A 192 -15.84 11.41 -4.68
C MET A 192 -14.45 11.61 -4.06
N VAL A 193 -13.39 11.35 -4.82
CA VAL A 193 -12.01 11.53 -4.33
C VAL A 193 -11.69 13.01 -4.16
N LEU A 194 -12.16 13.88 -5.05
CA LEU A 194 -11.95 15.32 -4.97
C LEU A 194 -12.60 15.91 -3.72
N VAL A 195 -13.87 15.59 -3.44
CA VAL A 195 -14.57 16.06 -2.24
C VAL A 195 -13.86 15.55 -0.98
N ALA A 196 -13.45 14.29 -0.94
CA ALA A 196 -12.68 13.75 0.18
C ALA A 196 -11.35 14.49 0.38
N ALA A 197 -10.58 14.71 -0.69
CA ALA A 197 -9.32 15.43 -0.64
C ALA A 197 -9.48 16.89 -0.19
N LEU A 198 -10.46 17.61 -0.76
CA LEU A 198 -10.76 18.99 -0.39
C LEU A 198 -11.24 19.09 1.05
N SER A 199 -12.10 18.16 1.50
CA SER A 199 -12.56 18.13 2.89
C SER A 199 -11.41 17.94 3.88
N LEU A 200 -10.43 17.09 3.54
CA LEU A 200 -9.24 16.87 4.36
C LEU A 200 -8.38 18.14 4.45
N VAL A 201 -8.11 18.79 3.31
CA VAL A 201 -7.30 20.02 3.25
C VAL A 201 -8.01 21.17 3.97
N ALA A 202 -9.32 21.32 3.75
CA ALA A 202 -10.13 22.34 4.39
C ALA A 202 -10.19 22.14 5.91
N TRP A 203 -10.34 20.90 6.38
CA TRP A 203 -10.35 20.57 7.81
C TRP A 203 -9.03 20.91 8.49
N ARG A 204 -7.90 20.67 7.82
CA ARG A 204 -6.56 20.98 8.35
C ARG A 204 -6.14 22.44 8.15
N ARG A 205 -6.90 23.21 7.35
CA ARG A 205 -6.59 24.59 6.94
C ARG A 205 -5.24 24.73 6.22
N ASP A 206 -4.79 23.65 5.57
CA ASP A 206 -3.48 23.55 4.91
C ASP A 206 -3.56 23.90 3.41
N TRP A 207 -4.25 24.99 3.07
CA TRP A 207 -4.39 25.49 1.69
C TRP A 207 -3.06 25.66 0.92
N PRO A 208 -1.96 26.11 1.55
CA PRO A 208 -0.66 26.22 0.87
C PRO A 208 -0.08 24.87 0.42
N SER A 209 -0.63 23.73 0.88
CA SER A 209 -0.20 22.40 0.42
C SER A 209 -0.64 22.11 -1.01
N ILE A 210 -1.70 22.75 -1.52
CA ILE A 210 -2.21 22.54 -2.89
C ILE A 210 -1.22 23.11 -3.92
N SER A 211 -0.56 24.23 -3.59
CA SER A 211 0.38 24.90 -4.48
C SER A 211 1.79 24.30 -4.47
N ARG A 212 2.05 23.27 -3.66
CA ARG A 212 3.38 22.63 -3.61
C ARG A 212 3.52 21.64 -4.78
N PRO A 213 4.55 21.78 -5.63
CA PRO A 213 4.83 20.78 -6.65
C PRO A 213 5.07 19.42 -6.00
N ILE A 214 4.55 18.35 -6.63
CA ILE A 214 4.88 16.99 -6.23
C ILE A 214 6.39 16.81 -6.48
N PRO A 215 7.20 16.43 -5.46
CA PRO A 215 8.63 16.25 -5.66
C PRO A 215 8.86 15.12 -6.67
N PRO A 216 9.80 15.29 -7.64
CA PRO A 216 10.12 14.24 -8.59
C PRO A 216 10.62 13.00 -7.84
N PRO A 217 10.49 11.78 -8.43
CA PRO A 217 11.03 10.58 -7.84
C PRO A 217 12.52 10.79 -7.56
N ASN A 218 12.99 10.39 -6.38
CA ASN A 218 14.38 10.58 -6.00
C ASN A 218 15.26 9.64 -6.86
N HIS A 219 15.66 10.10 -8.05
CA HIS A 219 16.68 9.41 -8.85
C HIS A 219 18.02 9.72 -8.19
N SER A 220 18.47 8.88 -7.28
CA SER A 220 19.89 8.86 -6.95
C SER A 220 20.62 8.51 -8.25
N PRO A 221 21.44 9.40 -8.83
CA PRO A 221 22.29 8.98 -9.95
C PRO A 221 23.14 7.81 -9.44
N PRO A 222 23.35 6.75 -10.24
CA PRO A 222 24.26 5.70 -9.84
C PRO A 222 25.62 6.36 -9.59
N THR A 223 26.06 6.35 -8.34
CA THR A 223 27.41 6.77 -7.98
C THR A 223 28.37 5.77 -8.62
N THR A 224 28.79 6.06 -9.84
CA THR A 224 29.96 5.44 -10.46
C THR A 224 31.16 5.86 -9.62
N HIS A 225 31.49 5.04 -8.62
CA HIS A 225 32.78 5.10 -7.95
C HIS A 225 33.86 4.75 -8.98
N HIS A 226 34.31 5.73 -9.75
CA HIS A 226 35.62 5.66 -10.38
C HIS A 226 36.65 5.71 -9.23
N ARG A 227 37.08 4.54 -8.76
CA ARG A 227 38.29 4.44 -7.93
C ARG A 227 39.47 4.86 -8.82
N PRO A 228 40.28 5.86 -8.44
CA PRO A 228 41.56 6.07 -9.09
C PRO A 228 42.47 4.88 -8.76
N LEU A 229 42.96 4.20 -9.78
CA LEU A 229 44.01 3.19 -9.68
C LEU A 229 45.30 3.90 -9.27
N THR A 230 45.60 3.93 -7.98
CA THR A 230 46.94 4.26 -7.49
C THR A 230 47.79 3.00 -7.55
N THR A 231 48.63 2.90 -8.58
CA THR A 231 49.74 1.95 -8.69
C THR A 231 50.77 2.25 -7.60
N HIS A 232 50.74 1.49 -6.51
CA HIS A 232 51.81 1.50 -5.52
C HIS A 232 52.98 0.64 -6.02
N TYR A 233 54.11 1.29 -6.34
CA TYR A 233 55.42 0.63 -6.41
C TYR A 233 55.99 0.55 -4.99
N SER A 234 56.26 -0.67 -4.51
CA SER A 234 57.00 -0.93 -3.26
C SER A 234 58.49 -1.07 -3.54
N PRO A 235 59.39 -0.41 -2.80
CA PRO A 235 60.75 -0.89 -2.62
C PRO A 235 60.86 -1.75 -1.36
N LEU A 236 61.67 -2.81 -1.48
CA LEU A 236 62.00 -3.78 -0.45
C LEU A 236 62.61 -3.13 0.79
N THR A 237 62.26 -3.62 1.99
CA THR A 237 63.21 -3.72 3.10
C THR A 237 62.83 -4.85 4.06
N THR A 238 63.88 -5.52 4.50
CA THR A 238 64.02 -6.77 5.22
C THR A 238 63.58 -6.73 6.68
N HIS A 239 63.11 -7.89 7.16
CA HIS A 239 62.81 -8.22 8.55
C HIS A 239 64.03 -8.10 9.47
N HIS A 240 63.87 -7.44 10.63
CA HIS A 240 64.44 -7.87 11.92
C HIS A 240 63.56 -7.33 13.06
N SER A 241 62.99 -8.24 13.86
CA SER A 241 62.49 -8.00 15.24
C SER A 241 63.61 -8.37 16.22
N PRO A 242 63.46 -8.29 17.57
CA PRO A 242 62.45 -7.65 18.44
C PRO A 242 63.10 -6.77 19.55
N LEU A 243 62.32 -6.17 20.45
CA LEU A 243 62.52 -6.14 21.92
C LEU A 243 61.60 -5.08 22.59
N THR A 244 60.73 -5.59 23.46
CA THR A 244 60.47 -5.13 24.84
C THR A 244 60.33 -3.63 25.12
N PHE A 245 59.16 -3.20 25.61
CA PHE A 245 59.09 -2.52 26.92
C PHE A 245 57.69 -2.66 27.53
N LEU A 246 57.70 -3.01 28.81
CA LEU A 246 56.58 -3.30 29.71
C LEU A 246 55.88 -2.03 30.22
N ALA A 247 54.70 -2.28 30.81
CA ALA A 247 54.05 -1.53 31.91
C ALA A 247 53.30 -0.24 31.51
N SER A 248 52.13 0.10 32.05
CA SER A 248 51.38 -0.45 33.19
C SER A 248 49.91 0.02 33.14
N SER A 249 49.06 -0.85 33.68
CA SER A 249 47.74 -0.66 34.28
C SER A 249 47.25 0.75 34.64
N CYS A 250 45.95 1.01 34.43
CA CYS A 250 44.97 1.01 35.54
C CYS A 250 43.51 1.08 35.06
N SER A 251 42.66 0.27 35.68
CA SER A 251 41.24 0.04 35.41
C SER A 251 40.29 0.91 36.26
N ARG A 252 39.14 1.27 35.63
CA ARG A 252 37.74 1.51 36.12
C ARG A 252 37.44 1.35 37.64
N PRO A 253 36.44 2.08 38.23
CA PRO A 253 35.03 1.68 38.07
C PRO A 253 33.91 2.75 38.22
N SER A 254 32.70 2.27 37.93
CA SER A 254 31.34 2.81 38.09
C SER A 254 30.89 3.08 39.53
N SER A 255 30.05 4.10 39.76
CA SER A 255 28.71 3.99 40.40
C SER A 255 28.14 5.33 40.90
N ALA A 256 26.80 5.42 40.82
CA ALA A 256 25.82 6.11 41.68
C ALA A 256 26.12 7.50 42.30
N SER A 257 25.27 8.48 41.97
CA SER A 257 24.42 9.23 42.91
C SER A 257 24.09 10.62 42.36
N GLY A 258 22.84 11.03 42.55
CA GLY A 258 22.29 12.26 42.00
C GLY A 258 22.97 13.51 42.53
N ARG A 259 23.22 14.46 41.63
CA ARG A 259 23.19 15.90 41.90
C ARG A 259 22.98 16.63 40.58
N ARG A 260 21.95 17.48 40.55
CA ARG A 260 21.65 18.43 39.47
C ARG A 260 22.85 19.36 39.29
N TRP A 261 23.27 19.56 38.05
CA TRP A 261 24.05 20.72 37.65
C TRP A 261 23.34 21.42 36.49
N ARG A 262 22.72 22.56 36.82
CA ARG A 262 22.36 23.62 35.90
C ARG A 262 23.63 24.44 35.67
N CYS A 263 24.11 24.53 34.44
CA CYS A 263 25.00 25.60 34.02
C CYS A 263 24.50 26.15 32.68
N GLY A 264 24.50 27.48 32.61
CA GLY A 264 23.71 28.29 31.72
C GLY A 264 24.19 28.32 30.28
N ARG A 265 23.28 28.82 29.43
CA ARG A 265 23.60 29.32 28.09
C ARG A 265 24.58 30.47 28.22
N ALA A 266 25.71 30.36 27.54
CA ALA A 266 26.48 31.49 27.07
C ALA A 266 26.94 31.16 25.64
N ALA A 267 26.37 31.87 24.67
CA ALA A 267 26.92 32.07 23.34
C ALA A 267 27.53 33.48 23.30
N PRO A 268 28.24 33.92 22.24
CA PRO A 268 29.09 33.20 21.29
C PRO A 268 30.55 33.71 21.36
N ILE A 269 31.54 32.93 20.88
CA ILE A 269 32.90 33.45 20.62
C ILE A 269 33.03 33.62 19.11
N THR A 270 32.99 34.89 18.69
CA THR A 270 33.37 35.38 17.37
C THR A 270 34.89 35.32 17.19
N SER A 271 35.27 35.04 15.94
CA SER A 271 36.51 35.40 15.24
C SER A 271 37.71 35.86 16.09
N GLU A 272 38.82 35.12 15.99
CA GLU A 272 40.07 35.65 15.42
C GLU A 272 41.08 34.52 15.25
N ARG A 273 41.42 34.23 14.00
CA ARG A 273 42.52 33.35 13.62
C ARG A 273 43.69 34.28 13.30
N CYS A 274 44.74 34.21 14.12
CA CYS A 274 45.97 34.96 13.98
C CYS A 274 46.58 34.83 12.58
N SER A 275 46.93 35.97 11.99
CA SER A 275 47.88 36.09 10.89
C SER A 275 49.28 36.32 11.44
N TRP A 276 50.26 35.65 10.84
CA TRP A 276 51.69 35.81 11.06
C TRP A 276 52.24 37.11 10.45
N GLY A 277 53.21 37.75 11.11
CA GLY A 277 54.07 38.78 10.53
C GLY A 277 55.07 39.35 11.54
N SER A 278 56.37 39.09 11.30
CA SER A 278 57.62 39.71 11.82
C SER A 278 57.50 40.80 12.89
N THR A 279 58.16 40.73 14.04
CA THR A 279 59.60 40.56 14.34
C THR A 279 59.77 40.11 15.77
#